data_AF-A0AB35FY23-F1
#
_entry.id   AF-A0AB35FY23-F1
#
_cell.length_a   1.000
_cell.length_b   1.000
_cell.length_c   1.000
_cell.angle_alpha   90.00
_cell.angle_beta   90.00
_cell.angle_gamma   90.00
#
_symmetry.space_group_name_H-M   'P 1'
#
loop_
_entity.id
_entity.type
_entity.pdbx_description
1 polymer ?
#
loop_
_entity_poly.entity_id
_entity_poly.type
_entity_poly.pdbx_seq_one_letter_code
_entity_poly.pdbx_strand_id
1 'polypeptide(L)'
;MQFNRFMMVRYATAFFFFVNLYWALLMRHTWVVVIPLVIMVIASLAIVEQIKLFGTHTNQLVYSKLFFRTQAILNVVLMISTMTPLFASLFQFVNNTSNNRYTVLFLLLLGTGLILVVNRRLNLIASNHDKYYSRLVAYQAILKDNKEMK
;
A
#
# COMPACT_ATOMS: atom_id res chain seq x y z
N MET A 1 23.29 2.97 1.00
CA MET A 1 22.16 3.61 0.27
C MET A 1 21.15 2.57 -0.27
N GLN A 2 20.57 1.72 0.58
CA GLN A 2 19.45 0.81 0.24
C GLN A 2 18.09 1.27 0.84
N PHE A 3 18.12 2.27 1.72
CA PHE A 3 16.93 2.81 2.42
C PHE A 3 15.91 3.48 1.49
N ASN A 4 16.36 4.04 0.35
CA ASN A 4 15.47 4.72 -0.59
C ASN A 4 14.57 3.74 -1.39
N ARG A 5 14.86 2.44 -1.37
CA ARG A 5 14.12 1.42 -2.12
C ARG A 5 12.72 1.16 -1.52
N PHE A 6 12.59 1.30 -0.20
CA PHE A 6 11.36 1.03 0.54
C PHE A 6 10.60 2.29 0.99
N MET A 7 11.17 3.49 0.79
CA MET A 7 10.52 4.73 1.21
C MET A 7 9.13 4.91 0.58
N MET A 8 9.00 4.66 -0.73
CA MET A 8 7.71 4.79 -1.42
C MET A 8 6.64 3.85 -0.87
N VAL A 9 7.01 2.61 -0.54
CA VAL A 9 6.09 1.62 0.04
C VAL A 9 5.62 2.08 1.42
N ARG A 10 6.55 2.56 2.26
CA ARG A 10 6.23 3.06 3.60
C ARG A 10 5.30 4.28 3.57
N TYR A 11 5.57 5.26 2.69
CA TYR A 11 4.70 6.43 2.54
C TYR A 11 3.33 6.06 2.01
N ALA A 12 3.24 5.12 1.07
CA ALA A 12 1.96 4.62 0.60
C ALA A 12 1.18 3.89 1.70
N THR A 13 1.83 3.03 2.50
CA THR A 13 1.19 2.34 3.62
C THR A 13 0.67 3.35 4.66
N ALA A 14 1.46 4.37 5.02
CA ALA A 14 1.03 5.42 5.92
C ALA A 14 -0.15 6.24 5.34
N PHE A 15 -0.09 6.59 4.06
CA PHE A 15 -1.19 7.28 3.38
C PHE A 15 -2.49 6.47 3.46
N PHE A 16 -2.47 5.18 3.12
CA PHE A 16 -3.65 4.32 3.24
C PHE A 16 -4.09 4.13 4.68
N PHE A 17 -3.18 4.08 5.65
CA PHE A 17 -3.54 4.04 7.07
C PHE A 17 -4.37 5.26 7.48
N PHE A 18 -3.94 6.46 7.10
CA PHE A 18 -4.67 7.70 7.40
C PHE A 18 -6.02 7.79 6.66
N VAL A 19 -6.08 7.36 5.40
CA VAL A 19 -7.34 7.32 4.66
C VAL A 19 -8.35 6.38 5.32
N ASN A 20 -7.91 5.18 5.74
CA ASN A 20 -8.77 4.24 6.45
C ASN A 20 -9.16 4.77 7.84
N LEU A 21 -8.25 5.43 8.56
CA LEU A 21 -8.57 6.09 9.83
C LEU A 21 -9.63 7.18 9.65
N TYR A 22 -9.49 8.01 8.61
CA TYR A 22 -10.46 9.05 8.30
C TYR A 22 -11.85 8.45 8.01
N TRP A 23 -11.89 7.37 7.24
CA TRP A 23 -13.13 6.65 6.99
C TRP A 23 -13.74 6.06 8.27
N ALA A 24 -12.93 5.50 9.17
CA ALA A 24 -13.37 5.01 10.48
C ALA A 24 -13.97 6.13 11.35
N LEU A 25 -13.35 7.31 11.35
CA LEU A 25 -13.83 8.46 12.13
C LEU A 25 -15.20 8.94 11.62
N LEU A 26 -15.37 9.03 10.30
CA LEU A 26 -16.66 9.41 9.70
C LEU A 26 -17.75 8.36 9.92
N MET A 27 -17.38 7.08 10.01
CA MET A 27 -18.30 5.96 10.20
C MET A 27 -18.41 5.48 11.65
N ARG A 28 -17.93 6.28 12.63
CA ARG A 28 -17.85 5.85 14.04
C ARG A 28 -19.18 5.37 14.62
N HIS A 29 -20.30 5.91 14.14
CA HIS A 29 -21.64 5.60 14.64
C HIS A 29 -22.30 4.40 13.94
N THR A 30 -21.65 3.78 12.96
CA THR A 30 -22.17 2.64 12.21
C THR A 30 -21.30 1.40 12.34
N TRP A 31 -21.93 0.25 12.10
CA TRP A 31 -21.27 -1.06 12.02
C TRP A 31 -20.18 -1.13 10.94
N VAL A 32 -20.21 -0.20 9.97
CA VAL A 32 -19.23 -0.09 8.89
C VAL A 32 -17.83 0.22 9.40
N VAL A 33 -17.69 0.80 10.60
CA VAL A 33 -16.40 1.13 11.23
C VAL A 33 -15.48 -0.08 11.43
N VAL A 34 -16.04 -1.29 11.53
CA VAL A 34 -15.26 -2.52 11.71
C VAL A 34 -14.33 -2.77 10.52
N ILE A 35 -14.77 -2.43 9.31
CA ILE A 35 -14.00 -2.64 8.07
C ILE A 35 -12.69 -1.84 8.07
N PRO A 36 -12.68 -0.49 8.17
CA PRO A 36 -11.45 0.29 8.24
C PRO A 36 -10.58 -0.08 9.43
N LEU A 37 -11.17 -0.45 10.57
CA LEU A 37 -10.42 -0.81 11.77
C LEU A 37 -9.61 -2.10 11.57
N VAL A 38 -10.22 -3.15 10.99
CA VAL A 38 -9.50 -4.40 10.65
C VAL A 38 -8.35 -4.13 9.68
N ILE A 39 -8.58 -3.28 8.67
CA ILE A 39 -7.56 -2.89 7.69
C ILE A 39 -6.40 -2.16 8.35
N MET A 40 -6.69 -1.28 9.30
CA MET A 40 -5.65 -0.57 10.07
C MET A 40 -4.80 -1.53 10.89
N VAL A 41 -5.38 -2.57 11.49
CA VAL A 41 -4.60 -3.60 12.21
C VAL A 41 -3.66 -4.33 11.26
N ILE A 42 -4.14 -4.72 10.08
CA ILE A 42 -3.30 -5.36 9.04
C ILE A 42 -2.21 -4.40 8.55
N ALA A 43 -2.52 -3.11 8.37
CA ALA A 43 -1.55 -2.07 8.01
C ALA A 43 -0.45 -1.96 9.07
N SER A 44 -0.81 -2.03 10.34
CA SER A 44 0.10 -1.95 11.48
C SER A 44 1.09 -3.11 11.48
N LEU A 45 0.61 -4.33 11.22
CA LEU A 45 1.45 -5.52 11.05
C LEU A 45 2.41 -5.39 9.86
N ALA A 46 1.93 -4.85 8.73
CA ALA A 46 2.78 -4.58 7.57
C ALA A 46 3.87 -3.54 7.87
N ILE A 47 3.58 -2.50 8.67
CA ILE A 47 4.56 -1.50 9.11
C ILE A 47 5.62 -2.16 10.02
N VAL A 48 5.22 -3.01 10.96
CA VAL A 48 6.17 -3.75 11.82
C VAL A 48 7.08 -4.66 11.00
N GLU A 49 6.54 -5.35 10.00
CA GLU A 49 7.34 -6.15 9.05
C GLU A 49 8.33 -5.26 8.28
N GLN A 50 7.89 -4.11 7.74
CA GLN A 50 8.75 -3.16 7.04
C GLN A 50 9.87 -2.62 7.93
N ILE A 51 9.59 -2.36 9.23
CA ILE A 51 10.59 -1.91 10.20
C ILE A 51 11.60 -3.02 10.51
N LYS A 52 11.14 -4.26 10.74
CA LYS A 52 12.02 -5.41 10.99
C LYS A 52 12.94 -5.71 9.80
N LEU A 53 12.45 -5.53 8.57
CA LEU A 53 13.23 -5.74 7.35
C LEU A 53 14.45 -4.81 7.24
N PHE A 54 14.47 -3.66 7.93
CA PHE A 54 15.67 -2.81 7.97
C PHE A 54 16.83 -3.45 8.75
N GLY A 55 16.55 -4.39 9.65
CA GLY A 55 17.56 -5.09 10.45
C GLY A 55 18.10 -6.37 9.80
N THR A 56 17.39 -6.99 8.86
CA THR A 56 17.74 -8.29 8.28
C THR A 56 17.60 -8.29 6.75
N HIS A 57 18.62 -8.81 6.04
CA HIS A 57 18.73 -8.88 4.57
C HIS A 57 17.71 -9.81 3.87
N THR A 58 16.47 -9.89 4.36
CA THR A 58 15.43 -10.75 3.81
C THR A 58 14.60 -9.95 2.79
N ASN A 59 14.71 -10.30 1.52
CA ASN A 59 14.13 -9.56 0.39
C ASN A 59 12.62 -9.86 0.13
N GLN A 60 11.92 -10.48 1.09
CA GLN A 60 10.54 -10.93 0.91
C GLN A 60 9.60 -10.22 1.89
N LEU A 61 8.82 -9.25 1.39
CA LEU A 61 7.71 -8.65 2.13
C LEU A 61 6.43 -9.44 1.85
N VAL A 62 6.08 -10.36 2.75
CA VAL A 62 4.89 -11.19 2.62
C VAL A 62 3.66 -10.43 3.15
N TYR A 63 3.77 -9.79 4.32
CA TYR A 63 2.64 -9.08 4.93
C TYR A 63 2.33 -7.75 4.23
N SER A 64 3.33 -7.02 3.72
CA SER A 64 3.04 -5.82 2.92
C SER A 64 2.33 -6.15 1.60
N LYS A 65 2.70 -7.23 0.92
CA LYS A 65 1.97 -7.70 -0.27
C LYS A 65 0.53 -8.08 0.07
N LEU A 66 0.32 -8.77 1.20
CA LEU A 66 -1.01 -9.10 1.68
C LEU A 66 -1.84 -7.85 1.96
N PHE A 67 -1.27 -6.85 2.65
CA PHE A 67 -1.94 -5.57 2.90
C PHE A 67 -2.39 -4.88 1.62
N PHE A 68 -1.50 -4.70 0.63
CA PHE A 68 -1.87 -4.06 -0.64
C PHE A 68 -2.90 -4.86 -1.44
N ARG A 69 -2.88 -6.20 -1.34
CA ARG A 69 -3.88 -7.06 -1.98
C ARG A 69 -5.25 -6.92 -1.30
N THR A 70 -5.29 -6.95 0.03
CA THR A 70 -6.52 -6.73 0.79
C THR A 70 -7.08 -5.33 0.52
N GLN A 71 -6.23 -4.29 0.53
CA GLN A 71 -6.62 -2.91 0.20
C GLN A 71 -7.16 -2.78 -1.24
N ALA A 72 -6.60 -3.52 -2.20
CA ALA A 72 -7.12 -3.55 -3.57
C ALA A 72 -8.52 -4.17 -3.63
N ILE A 73 -8.72 -5.32 -2.99
CA ILE A 73 -10.02 -6.00 -2.92
C ILE A 73 -11.06 -5.06 -2.31
N LEU A 74 -10.71 -4.39 -1.21
CA LEU A 74 -11.60 -3.45 -0.53
C LEU A 74 -11.96 -2.25 -1.41
N ASN A 75 -11.01 -1.68 -2.13
CA ASN A 75 -11.32 -0.61 -3.08
C ASN A 75 -12.28 -1.09 -4.17
N VAL A 76 -12.09 -2.29 -4.72
CA VAL A 76 -13.00 -2.85 -5.74
C VAL A 76 -14.40 -3.06 -5.15
N VAL A 77 -14.50 -3.61 -3.94
CA VAL A 77 -15.78 -3.80 -3.24
C VAL A 77 -16.48 -2.45 -2.99
N LEU A 78 -15.75 -1.43 -2.53
CA LEU A 78 -16.27 -0.07 -2.34
C LEU A 78 -16.74 0.53 -3.67
N MET A 79 -16.00 0.29 -4.76
CA MET A 79 -16.34 0.77 -6.10
C MET A 79 -17.65 0.13 -6.59
N ILE A 80 -17.81 -1.19 -6.43
CA ILE A 80 -19.07 -1.89 -6.74
C ILE A 80 -20.21 -1.37 -5.85
N SER A 81 -19.92 -1.08 -4.58
CA SER A 81 -20.92 -0.53 -3.66
C SER A 81 -21.46 0.83 -4.09
N THR A 82 -20.73 1.63 -4.87
CA THR A 82 -21.24 2.91 -5.40
C THR A 82 -22.41 2.74 -6.38
N MET A 83 -22.53 1.58 -7.03
CA MET A 83 -23.60 1.26 -7.97
C MET A 83 -24.82 0.62 -7.30
N THR A 84 -24.73 0.28 -6.02
CA THR A 84 -25.78 -0.41 -5.25
C THR A 84 -26.39 0.51 -4.19
N PRO A 85 -27.59 0.19 -3.64
CA PRO A 85 -28.18 0.96 -2.55
C PRO A 85 -27.32 1.00 -1.27
N LEU A 86 -26.32 0.11 -1.17
CA LEU A 86 -25.33 0.10 -0.08
C LEU A 86 -24.50 1.39 0.00
N PHE A 87 -24.45 2.20 -1.06
CA PHE A 87 -23.81 3.51 -1.03
C PHE A 87 -24.30 4.38 0.13
N ALA A 88 -25.62 4.41 0.37
CA ALA A 88 -26.20 5.21 1.46
C ALA A 88 -25.77 4.71 2.85
N SER A 89 -25.42 3.42 2.99
CA SER A 89 -24.95 2.84 4.25
C SER A 89 -23.43 2.96 4.42
N LEU A 90 -22.65 2.79 3.36
CA LEU A 90 -21.17 2.85 3.39
C LEU A 90 -20.61 4.28 3.29
N PHE A 91 -21.40 5.21 2.77
CA PHE A 91 -21.04 6.61 2.56
C PHE A 91 -22.10 7.57 3.13
N GLN A 92 -22.56 7.32 4.36
CA GLN A 92 -23.49 8.21 5.09
C GLN A 92 -23.03 9.67 5.21
N PHE A 93 -21.72 9.94 5.06
CA PHE A 93 -21.16 11.29 5.04
C PHE A 93 -21.36 12.01 3.69
N VAL A 94 -21.86 11.33 2.66
CA VAL A 94 -22.06 11.85 1.31
C VAL A 94 -23.53 11.77 0.94
N ASN A 95 -24.12 12.90 0.50
CA ASN A 95 -25.48 12.90 -0.02
C ASN A 95 -25.61 11.97 -1.22
N ASN A 96 -26.69 11.20 -1.26
CA ASN A 96 -26.99 10.21 -2.30
C ASN A 96 -27.44 10.85 -3.63
N THR A 97 -26.62 11.73 -4.18
CA THR A 97 -26.80 12.38 -5.48
C THR A 97 -25.88 11.71 -6.51
N SER A 98 -26.34 11.58 -7.76
CA SER A 98 -25.56 10.95 -8.83
C SER A 98 -24.16 11.59 -8.99
N ASN A 99 -24.06 12.92 -8.93
CA ASN A 99 -22.78 13.64 -8.99
C ASN A 99 -21.79 13.19 -7.91
N ASN A 100 -22.25 13.07 -6.66
CA ASN A 100 -21.40 12.68 -5.55
C ASN A 100 -20.93 11.23 -5.67
N ARG A 101 -21.78 10.34 -6.21
CA ARG A 101 -21.38 8.95 -6.50
C ARG A 101 -20.22 8.90 -7.49
N TYR A 102 -20.28 9.71 -8.56
CA TYR A 102 -19.16 9.81 -9.52
C TYR A 102 -17.90 10.39 -8.89
N THR A 103 -18.01 11.38 -8.00
CA THR A 103 -16.86 11.92 -7.26
C THR A 103 -16.19 10.87 -6.37
N VAL A 104 -16.98 10.08 -5.62
CA VAL A 104 -16.46 8.99 -4.79
C VAL A 104 -15.82 7.91 -5.66
N LEU A 105 -16.44 7.55 -6.79
CA LEU A 105 -15.88 6.58 -7.73
C LEU A 105 -14.54 7.07 -8.31
N PHE A 106 -14.43 8.35 -8.66
CA PHE A 106 -13.18 8.94 -9.14
C PHE A 106 -12.07 8.89 -8.07
N LEU A 107 -12.39 9.21 -6.82
CA LEU A 107 -11.45 9.08 -5.69
C LEU A 107 -10.98 7.64 -5.49
N LEU A 108 -11.89 6.65 -5.57
CA LEU A 108 -11.56 5.23 -5.50
C LEU A 108 -10.69 4.78 -6.67
N LEU A 109 -10.90 5.31 -7.88
CA LEU A 109 -10.03 5.06 -9.03
C LEU A 109 -8.61 5.61 -8.82
N LEU A 110 -8.47 6.80 -8.25
CA LEU A 110 -7.15 7.32 -7.89
C LEU A 110 -6.47 6.44 -6.83
N GLY A 111 -7.23 6.00 -5.83
CA GLY A 111 -6.75 5.07 -4.79
C GLY A 111 -6.27 3.74 -5.35
N THR A 112 -7.03 3.13 -6.25
CA THR A 112 -6.63 1.88 -6.93
C THR A 112 -5.40 2.07 -7.82
N GLY A 113 -5.29 3.20 -8.53
CA GLY A 113 -4.09 3.56 -9.29
C GLY A 113 -2.82 3.58 -8.42
N LEU A 114 -2.89 4.21 -7.25
CA LEU A 114 -1.78 4.22 -6.29
C LEU A 114 -1.42 2.79 -5.81
N ILE A 115 -2.41 1.95 -5.49
CA ILE A 115 -2.18 0.56 -5.07
C ILE A 115 -1.47 -0.24 -6.18
N LEU A 116 -1.89 -0.06 -7.44
CA LEU A 116 -1.25 -0.72 -8.59
C LEU A 116 0.21 -0.31 -8.76
N VAL A 117 0.51 0.99 -8.63
CA VAL A 117 1.90 1.50 -8.70
C VAL A 117 2.77 0.87 -7.61
N VAL A 118 2.25 0.80 -6.38
CA VAL A 118 2.99 0.23 -5.25
C VAL A 118 3.15 -1.28 -5.39
N ASN A 119 2.14 -2.01 -5.87
CA ASN A 119 2.24 -3.44 -6.15
C ASN A 119 3.26 -3.74 -7.26
N ARG A 120 3.29 -2.95 -8.35
CA ARG A 120 4.31 -3.08 -9.40
C ARG A 120 5.72 -2.89 -8.84
N ARG A 121 5.91 -1.87 -7.99
CA ARG A 121 7.19 -1.60 -7.29
C ARG A 121 7.58 -2.76 -6.37
N LEU A 122 6.66 -3.26 -5.54
CA LEU A 122 6.88 -4.42 -4.67
C LEU A 122 7.28 -5.66 -5.46
N ASN A 123 6.71 -5.87 -6.64
CA ASN A 123 7.05 -7.01 -7.48
C ASN A 123 8.44 -6.88 -8.13
N LEU A 124 8.81 -5.66 -8.55
CA LEU A 124 10.17 -5.35 -9.03
C LEU A 124 11.23 -5.55 -7.94
N ILE A 125 10.91 -5.20 -6.69
CA ILE A 125 11.80 -5.40 -5.55
C ILE A 125 12.00 -6.89 -5.26
N ALA A 126 10.91 -7.67 -5.27
CA ALA A 126 10.92 -9.10 -5.02
C ALA A 126 11.64 -9.91 -6.11
N SER A 127 11.57 -9.46 -7.37
CA SER A 127 12.19 -10.13 -8.52
C SER A 127 13.72 -9.88 -8.63
N ASN A 128 14.33 -9.10 -7.72
CA ASN A 128 15.75 -8.72 -7.77
C ASN A 128 16.21 -8.06 -9.10
N HIS A 129 15.28 -7.69 -9.98
CA HIS A 129 15.52 -7.04 -11.27
C HIS A 129 15.60 -5.51 -11.16
N ASP A 130 15.84 -4.99 -9.96
CA ASP A 130 16.04 -3.56 -9.80
C ASP A 130 17.42 -3.14 -10.33
N LYS A 131 17.45 -2.04 -11.08
CA LYS A 131 18.68 -1.33 -11.51
C LYS A 131 19.70 -1.11 -10.37
N TYR A 132 19.25 -1.14 -9.11
CA TYR A 132 20.09 -1.03 -7.92
C TYR A 132 20.88 -2.29 -7.58
N TYR A 133 20.35 -3.49 -7.83
CA TYR A 133 21.10 -4.74 -7.66
C TYR A 133 22.25 -4.80 -8.65
N SER A 134 22.00 -4.42 -9.91
CA SER A 134 23.04 -4.32 -10.94
C SER A 134 24.15 -3.31 -10.56
N ARG A 135 23.80 -2.18 -9.91
CA ARG A 135 24.81 -1.23 -9.39
C ARG A 135 25.58 -1.79 -8.20
N LEU A 136 24.92 -2.50 -7.27
CA LEU A 136 25.61 -3.12 -6.13
C LEU A 136 26.58 -4.22 -6.57
N VAL A 137 26.19 -5.05 -7.55
CA VAL A 137 27.08 -6.05 -8.16
C VAL A 137 28.24 -5.36 -8.88
N ALA A 138 27.99 -4.27 -9.61
CA ALA A 138 29.07 -3.50 -10.23
C ALA A 138 30.04 -2.90 -9.19
N TYR A 139 29.53 -2.34 -8.08
CA TYR A 139 30.38 -1.84 -7.00
C TYR A 139 31.15 -2.97 -6.28
N GLN A 140 30.54 -4.13 -6.07
CA GLN A 140 31.23 -5.28 -5.49
C GLN A 140 32.31 -5.83 -6.41
N ALA A 141 32.07 -5.86 -7.72
CA ALA A 141 33.08 -6.25 -8.70
C ALA A 141 34.28 -5.29 -8.69
N ILE A 142 34.03 -3.98 -8.68
CA ILE A 142 35.09 -2.95 -8.60
C ILE A 142 35.87 -3.05 -7.28
N LEU A 143 35.20 -3.27 -6.15
CA LEU A 143 35.86 -3.41 -4.85
C LEU A 143 36.67 -4.70 -4.72
N LYS A 144 36.25 -5.79 -5.37
CA LYS A 144 36.99 -7.06 -5.37
C LYS A 144 38.25 -6.97 -6.23
N ASP A 145 38.15 -6.38 -7.40
CA ASP A 145 39.26 -6.12 -8.32
C ASP A 145 40.36 -5.24 -7.66
N ASN A 146 39.95 -4.19 -6.95
CA ASN A 146 40.87 -3.29 -6.23
C ASN A 146 41.53 -3.95 -4.99
N LYS A 147 41.05 -5.11 -4.55
CA LYS A 147 41.61 -5.89 -3.44
C LYS A 147 42.62 -6.94 -3.91
N GLU A 148 42.59 -7.33 -5.18
CA GLU A 148 43.55 -8.25 -5.81
C GLU A 148 44.74 -7.52 -6.46
N MET A 149 44.67 -6.19 -6.59
CA MET A 149 45.79 -5.33 -7.07
C MET A 149 46.68 -4.75 -5.96
N LYS A 150 46.55 -5.21 -4.71
CA LYS A 150 47.43 -4.88 -3.57
C LYS A 150 48.11 -6.13 -3.06
#